data_AF-A0A1Y5PHR1-F1
#
_entry.id   AF-A0A1Y5PHR1-F1
#
_cell.length_a   1.000
_cell.length_b   1.000
_cell.length_c   1.000
_cell.angle_alpha   90.00
_cell.angle_beta   90.00
_cell.angle_gamma   90.00
#
_symmetry.space_group_name_H-M   'P 1'
#
loop_
_entity.id
_entity.type
_entity.pdbx_description
1 polymer ?
#
loop_
_entity_poly.entity_id
_entity_poly.type
_entity_poly.pdbx_seq_one_letter_code
_entity_poly.pdbx_strand_id
1 'polypeptide(L)' 'MLPFIWNVFRSWRYGEVVTVDDPWGYGNSLEWATSCPPPRHNFTELPRIRSERPAFELHYPHMIERMRAEAHVGESHKP' A
#
# COMPACT_ATOMS: atom_id res chain seq x y z
N MET A 1 20.00 18.98 4.21
CA MET A 1 19.28 19.33 2.97
C MET A 1 20.03 18.93 1.71
N LEU A 2 21.29 19.31 1.53
CA LEU A 2 22.11 18.96 0.34
C LEU A 2 22.04 17.47 -0.10
N PRO A 3 22.23 16.46 0.79
CA PRO A 3 22.13 15.06 0.38
C PRO A 3 20.70 14.65 -0.01
N PHE A 4 19.67 15.25 0.62
CA PHE A 4 18.27 14.98 0.30
C PHE A 4 17.91 15.50 -1.11
N ILE A 5 18.32 16.72 -1.45
CA ILE A 5 18.07 17.32 -2.77
C ILE A 5 18.78 16.50 -3.87
N TRP A 6 20.03 16.10 -3.64
CA TRP A 6 20.76 15.24 -4.56
C TRP A 6 20.07 13.88 -4.75
N ASN A 7 19.59 13.28 -3.66
CA ASN A 7 18.90 12.00 -3.71
C ASN A 7 17.59 12.10 -4.52
N VAL A 8 16.79 13.16 -4.32
CA VAL A 8 15.56 13.40 -5.10
C VAL A 8 15.88 13.60 -6.58
N PHE A 9 16.87 14.43 -6.92
CA PHE A 9 17.25 14.69 -8.31
C PHE A 9 17.75 13.42 -9.02
N ARG A 10 18.66 12.67 -8.37
CA ARG A 10 19.23 11.46 -8.96
C ARG A 10 18.19 10.35 -9.10
N SER A 11 17.31 10.19 -8.12
CA SER A 11 16.23 9.19 -8.14
C SER A 11 15.16 9.50 -9.19
N TRP A 12 14.84 10.78 -9.39
CA TRP A 12 13.86 11.18 -10.41
C TRP A 12 14.35 10.92 -11.85
N ARG A 13 15.64 11.14 -12.13
CA ARG A 13 16.18 11.03 -13.50
C ARG A 13 16.79 9.66 -13.84
N TYR A 14 17.31 8.95 -12.83
CA TYR A 14 18.10 7.72 -12.98
C TYR A 14 17.77 6.63 -11.94
N GLY A 15 16.71 6.81 -11.13
CA GLY A 15 16.29 5.81 -10.15
C GLY A 15 15.79 4.53 -10.79
N GLU A 16 15.73 3.46 -10.00
CA GLU A 16 15.12 2.19 -10.41
C GLU A 16 13.62 2.38 -10.64
N VAL A 17 13.15 2.00 -11.82
CA VAL A 17 11.74 2.12 -12.18
C VAL A 17 11.00 0.92 -11.59
N VAL A 18 10.03 1.21 -10.73
CA VAL A 18 9.13 0.20 -10.19
C VAL A 18 8.00 -0.04 -11.19
N THR A 19 7.74 -1.30 -11.51
CA THR A 19 6.63 -1.74 -12.38
C THR A 19 5.46 -2.35 -11.61
N VAL A 20 5.53 -2.32 -10.28
CA VAL A 20 4.56 -2.89 -9.33
C VAL A 20 3.73 -1.77 -8.69
N ASP A 21 2.47 -2.08 -8.38
CA ASP A 21 1.53 -1.15 -7.76
C ASP A 21 1.91 -0.78 -6.31
N ASP A 22 2.58 -1.69 -5.60
CA ASP A 22 3.12 -1.49 -4.25
C ASP A 22 4.63 -1.78 -4.17
N PRO A 23 5.51 -0.75 -4.27
CA PRO A 23 6.97 -0.92 -4.10
C PRO A 23 7.41 -1.39 -2.71
N TRP A 24 6.57 -1.23 -1.69
CA TRP A 24 6.92 -1.54 -0.29
C TRP A 24 6.32 -2.86 0.19
N GLY A 25 5.35 -3.39 -0.56
CA GLY A 25 4.81 -4.74 -0.46
C GLY A 25 3.72 -4.96 0.60
N TYR A 26 3.47 -4.00 1.50
CA TYR A 26 2.44 -4.13 2.55
C TYR A 26 1.58 -2.86 2.73
N GLY A 27 1.37 -2.16 1.63
CA GLY A 27 0.50 -1.00 1.52
C GLY A 27 -0.94 -1.32 1.88
N ASN A 28 -1.60 -0.39 2.58
CA ASN A 28 -2.89 -0.64 3.23
C ASN A 28 -4.03 0.08 2.54
N SER A 29 -3.85 1.38 2.39
CA SER A 29 -4.74 2.34 1.75
C SER A 29 -4.87 2.06 0.26
N LEU A 30 -5.96 2.54 -0.35
CA LEU A 30 -6.26 2.38 -1.77
C LEU A 30 -5.15 2.89 -2.71
N GLU A 31 -4.30 3.81 -2.25
CA GLU A 31 -3.16 4.33 -3.02
C GLU A 31 -2.13 3.26 -3.40
N TRP A 32 -2.10 2.13 -2.68
CA TRP A 32 -1.22 0.99 -2.98
C TRP A 32 -1.91 -0.09 -3.81
N ALA A 33 -3.13 0.16 -4.28
CA ALA A 33 -3.86 -0.70 -5.22
C ALA A 33 -3.90 -0.12 -6.64
N THR A 34 -3.15 0.96 -6.90
CA THR A 34 -3.08 1.59 -8.23
C THR A 34 -1.65 1.56 -8.75
N SER A 35 -1.49 1.72 -10.05
CA SER A 35 -0.19 1.65 -10.72
C SER A 35 0.76 2.77 -10.28
N CYS A 36 2.05 2.50 -10.38
CA CYS A 36 3.11 3.48 -10.18
C CYS A 36 3.81 3.75 -11.53
N PRO A 37 3.57 4.90 -12.21
CA PRO A 37 2.80 6.07 -11.79
C PRO A 37 1.27 5.88 -11.90
N PRO A 38 0.48 6.60 -11.09
CA PRO A 38 -0.98 6.49 -11.13
C PRO A 38 -1.55 7.08 -12.43
N PRO A 39 -2.64 6.51 -12.96
CA PRO A 39 -3.31 7.03 -14.14
C PRO A 39 -3.93 8.40 -13.85
N ARG A 40 -4.23 9.17 -14.91
CA ARG A 40 -4.79 10.55 -14.81
C ARG A 40 -6.01 10.65 -13.90
N HIS A 41 -6.83 9.60 -13.83
CA HIS A 41 -8.03 9.52 -12.99
C HIS A 41 -7.85 8.61 -11.77
N ASN A 42 -6.62 8.51 -11.26
CA ASN A 42 -6.17 7.78 -10.07
C ASN A 42 -6.31 6.26 -10.09
N PHE A 43 -7.40 5.70 -10.63
CA PHE A 43 -7.68 4.27 -10.62
C PHE A 43 -8.04 3.77 -12.02
N THR A 44 -7.43 2.66 -12.43
CA THR A 44 -7.87 1.90 -13.61
C THR A 44 -9.07 1.03 -13.25
N GLU A 45 -9.02 0.40 -12.07
CA GLU A 45 -10.08 -0.43 -11.51
C GLU A 45 -10.18 -0.17 -10.00
N LEU A 46 -11.39 -0.16 -9.44
CA LEU A 46 -11.57 -0.03 -7.99
C LEU A 46 -11.66 -1.41 -7.33
N PRO A 47 -10.75 -1.75 -6.39
CA PRO A 47 -10.86 -2.98 -5.64
C PRO A 47 -12.06 -2.94 -4.69
N ARG A 48 -12.63 -4.11 -4.40
CA ARG A 48 -13.78 -4.21 -3.49
C ARG A 48 -13.35 -3.87 -2.07
N ILE A 49 -13.93 -2.83 -1.49
CA ILE A 49 -13.64 -2.38 -0.12
C ILE A 49 -14.40 -3.28 0.88
N ARG A 50 -13.65 -4.04 1.70
CA ARG A 50 -14.19 -4.96 2.72
C ARG A 50 -13.68 -4.68 4.14
N SER A 51 -12.65 -3.83 4.27
CA SER A 51 -12.04 -3.41 5.52
C SER A 51 -11.30 -2.07 5.35
N GLU A 52 -10.65 -1.61 6.42
CA GLU A 52 -9.83 -0.40 6.45
C GLU A 52 -8.52 -0.52 5.63
N ARG A 53 -8.08 -1.74 5.28
CA ARG A 53 -6.83 -2.01 4.53
C ARG A 53 -7.12 -2.70 3.18
N PRO A 54 -7.85 -2.04 2.26
CA PRO A 54 -8.32 -2.69 1.03
C PRO A 54 -7.19 -3.10 0.07
N ALA A 55 -6.06 -2.38 0.02
CA ALA A 55 -4.93 -2.78 -0.83
C ALA A 55 -4.24 -4.05 -0.31
N PHE A 56 -4.11 -4.18 1.01
CA PHE A 56 -3.49 -5.35 1.63
C PHE A 56 -4.32 -6.62 1.40
N GLU A 57 -5.64 -6.55 1.55
CA GLU A 57 -6.51 -7.70 1.29
C GLU A 57 -6.47 -8.16 -0.18
N LEU A 58 -6.29 -7.22 -1.11
CA LEU A 58 -6.13 -7.52 -2.54
C LEU A 58 -4.83 -8.29 -2.81
N HIS A 59 -3.71 -7.84 -2.22
CA HIS A 59 -2.39 -8.45 -2.42
C HIS A 59 -2.20 -9.75 -1.62
N TYR A 60 -2.88 -9.90 -0.49
CA TYR A 60 -2.77 -11.06 0.39
C TYR A 60 -4.12 -11.71 0.74
N PRO A 61 -4.79 -12.37 -0.22
CA PRO A 61 -6.10 -12.98 0.02
C PRO A 61 -6.09 -14.03 1.15
N HIS A 62 -4.96 -14.74 1.31
CA HIS A 62 -4.79 -15.77 2.34
C HIS A 62 -4.68 -15.22 3.77
N MET A 63 -4.42 -13.91 3.93
CA MET A 63 -4.31 -13.29 5.25
C MET A 63 -5.66 -12.77 5.77
N ILE A 64 -6.71 -12.75 4.95
CA ILE A 64 -8.02 -12.18 5.30
C ILE A 64 -8.64 -12.88 6.51
N GLU A 65 -8.65 -14.22 6.54
CA GLU A 65 -9.24 -14.99 7.64
C GLU A 65 -8.50 -14.74 8.95
N ARG A 66 -7.16 -14.73 8.89
CA ARG A 66 -6.31 -14.44 10.04
C ARG A 66 -6.53 -13.03 10.57
N MET A 67 -6.54 -12.03 9.69
CA MET A 67 -6.77 -10.63 10.07
C MET A 67 -8.11 -10.45 10.79
N ARG A 68 -9.16 -11.12 10.32
CA ARG A 68 -10.47 -11.05 10.97
C ARG A 68 -10.51 -11.77 12.31
N ALA A 69 -9.88 -12.93 12.42
CA ALA A 69 -9.82 -13.70 13.65
C ALA A 69 -9.01 -12.97 14.74
N GLU A 70 -7.92 -12.29 14.36
CA GLU A 70 -7.01 -11.60 15.28
C GLU A 70 -7.41 -10.14 15.57
N ALA A 71 -8.39 -9.57 14.85
CA ALA A 71 -8.78 -8.16 14.97
C ALA A 71 -9.22 -7.72 16.38
N HIS A 72 -9.81 -8.63 17.17
CA HIS A 72 -10.44 -8.32 18.47
C HIS A 72 -9.71 -8.92 19.69
N VAL A 73 -8.60 -9.63 19.48
CA VAL A 73 -7.89 -10.35 20.57
C VAL A 73 -7.23 -9.39 21.57
N GLY A 74 -6.99 -8.12 21.20
CA GLY A 74 -6.36 -7.11 22.04
C GLY A 74 -7.27 -6.27 22.94
N GLU A 75 -8.60 -6.37 22.84
CA GLU A 75 -9.52 -5.50 23.60
C GLU A 75 -9.70 -5.86 25.08
N SER A 76 -9.05 -6.92 25.56
CA SER A 76 -9.24 -7.40 26.94
C SER A 76 -8.45 -6.66 28.02
N HIS A 77 -7.71 -5.59 27.68
CA HIS A 77 -7.08 -4.72 28.68
C HIS A 77 -7.95 -3.48 28.92
N LYS A 78 -9.04 -3.65 29.67
CA LYS A 78 -9.74 -2.52 30.30
C LYS A 78 -8.99 -2.12 31.58
N PRO A 79 -8.93 -0.81 31.90
CA PRO A 79 -8.16 -0.27 33.03
C PRO A 79 -8.62 -0.78 34.40
#